data_AF-A0A6P6Y9H2-F1
#
_entry.id   AF-A0A6P6Y9H2-F1
#
_cell.length_a   1.000
_cell.length_b   1.000
_cell.length_c   1.000
_cell.angle_alpha   90.00
_cell.angle_beta   90.00
_cell.angle_gamma   90.00
#
_symmetry.space_group_name_H-M   'P 1'
#
loop_
_entity.id
_entity.type
_entity.pdbx_description
1 polymer ?
#
loop_
_entity_poly.entity_id
_entity_poly.type
_entity_poly.pdbx_seq_one_letter_code
_entity_poly.pdbx_strand_id
1 'polypeptide(L)'
;MWFSNLIDIENWKRRMVTITESNDSNQQQQQSKNDEQQQQNFEQHVVPDKFYGRYRLTTSDNFDAFLREIGVGFLARKLANLTRPHLEIVKEPNGYIAMKVEAPHKTLVNRFRINEYFNETRMDGKVCKSIVEFIPPNKFIQMQWDNGLEIKYIREFVDNKINVKSICNNIQSFRVYTRVE
;
A
#
# COMPACT_ATOMS: atom_id res chain seq x y z
N MET A 1 -12.35 70.44 -31.38
CA MET A 1 -12.00 69.02 -31.55
C MET A 1 -11.71 68.42 -30.16
N TRP A 2 -12.70 67.77 -29.53
CA TRP A 2 -12.56 67.18 -28.18
C TRP A 2 -13.31 65.84 -28.01
N PHE A 3 -13.74 65.20 -29.11
CA PHE A 3 -14.56 63.97 -29.03
C PHE A 3 -13.78 62.66 -29.27
N SER A 4 -12.49 62.70 -29.65
CA SER A 4 -11.72 61.49 -29.98
C SER A 4 -11.11 60.75 -28.78
N ASN A 5 -10.97 61.39 -27.61
CA ASN A 5 -10.34 60.77 -26.43
C ASN A 5 -11.28 59.86 -25.60
N LEU A 6 -12.60 60.03 -25.72
CA LEU A 6 -13.58 59.25 -24.93
C LEU A 6 -13.78 57.83 -25.46
N ILE A 7 -13.72 57.64 -26.79
CA ILE A 7 -13.89 56.34 -27.44
C ILE A 7 -12.71 55.41 -27.14
N ASP A 8 -11.50 55.98 -27.04
CA ASP A 8 -10.28 55.23 -26.75
C ASP A 8 -10.27 54.68 -25.31
N ILE A 9 -10.73 55.50 -24.34
CA ILE A 9 -10.82 55.11 -22.94
C ILE A 9 -11.81 53.95 -22.73
N GLU A 10 -12.99 54.00 -23.37
CA GLU A 10 -14.00 52.93 -23.23
C GLU A 10 -13.55 51.63 -23.90
N ASN A 11 -12.86 51.70 -25.05
CA ASN A 11 -12.26 50.54 -25.70
C ASN A 11 -11.11 49.94 -24.86
N TRP A 12 -10.30 50.77 -24.22
CA TRP A 12 -9.25 50.34 -23.31
C TRP A 12 -9.84 49.64 -22.08
N LYS A 13 -10.88 50.20 -21.46
CA LYS A 13 -11.59 49.56 -20.33
C LYS A 13 -12.16 48.18 -20.71
N ARG A 14 -12.82 48.07 -21.87
CA ARG A 14 -13.34 46.77 -22.36
C ARG A 14 -12.23 45.76 -22.58
N ARG A 15 -11.11 46.16 -23.19
CA ARG A 15 -9.94 45.28 -23.39
C ARG A 15 -9.34 44.84 -22.06
N MET A 16 -9.22 45.72 -21.07
CA MET A 16 -8.72 45.40 -19.74
C MET A 16 -9.61 44.36 -19.06
N VAL A 17 -10.94 44.52 -19.13
CA VAL A 17 -11.91 43.55 -18.57
C VAL A 17 -11.79 42.18 -19.25
N THR A 18 -11.74 42.14 -20.59
CA THR A 18 -11.55 40.88 -21.32
C THR A 18 -10.22 40.21 -20.99
N ILE A 19 -9.14 40.99 -20.84
CA ILE A 19 -7.82 40.47 -20.45
C ILE A 19 -7.88 39.89 -19.03
N THR A 20 -8.50 40.58 -18.07
CA THR A 20 -8.63 40.07 -16.70
C THR A 20 -9.47 38.80 -16.64
N GLU A 21 -10.61 38.74 -17.34
CA GLU A 21 -11.46 37.54 -17.40
C GLU A 21 -10.74 36.36 -18.06
N SER A 22 -9.95 36.64 -19.12
CA SER A 22 -9.14 35.61 -19.79
C SER A 22 -7.99 35.09 -18.93
N ASN A 23 -7.41 35.95 -18.09
CA ASN A 23 -6.36 35.56 -17.15
C ASN A 23 -6.94 34.75 -15.98
N ASP A 24 -8.09 35.16 -15.44
CA ASP A 24 -8.78 34.47 -14.35
C ASP A 24 -9.26 33.07 -14.79
N SER A 25 -9.84 32.97 -15.99
CA SER A 25 -10.26 31.68 -16.55
C SER A 25 -9.09 30.73 -16.83
N ASN A 26 -7.96 31.23 -17.33
CA ASN A 26 -6.74 30.44 -17.51
C ASN A 26 -6.15 29.97 -16.17
N GLN A 27 -6.15 30.82 -15.14
CA GLN A 27 -5.69 30.46 -13.80
C GLN A 27 -6.61 29.39 -13.16
N GLN A 28 -7.93 29.53 -13.29
CA GLN A 28 -8.89 28.54 -12.80
C GLN A 28 -8.74 27.17 -13.48
N GLN A 29 -8.52 27.14 -14.80
CA GLN A 29 -8.30 25.88 -15.53
C GLN A 29 -6.95 25.22 -15.20
N GLN A 30 -5.92 25.99 -14.88
CA GLN A 30 -4.65 25.44 -14.40
C GLN A 30 -4.77 24.89 -12.98
N GLN A 31 -5.49 25.59 -12.11
CA GLN A 31 -5.73 25.15 -10.74
C GLN A 31 -6.53 23.84 -10.71
N SER A 32 -7.62 23.72 -11.48
CA SER A 32 -8.43 22.50 -11.52
C SER A 32 -7.64 21.28 -12.02
N LYS A 33 -6.78 21.45 -13.03
CA LYS A 33 -5.91 20.37 -13.52
C LYS A 33 -4.87 19.94 -12.48
N ASN A 34 -4.32 20.89 -11.72
CA ASN A 34 -3.38 20.58 -10.64
C ASN A 34 -4.07 19.86 -9.49
N ASP A 35 -5.28 20.28 -9.13
CA ASP A 35 -6.09 19.64 -8.08
C ASP A 35 -6.52 18.24 -8.50
N GLU A 36 -6.94 18.03 -9.75
CA GLU A 36 -7.24 16.71 -10.31
C GLU A 36 -6.02 15.79 -10.32
N GLN A 37 -4.84 16.29 -10.69
CA GLN A 37 -3.60 15.50 -10.66
C GLN A 37 -3.16 15.16 -9.23
N GLN A 38 -3.30 16.09 -8.29
CA GLN A 38 -3.01 15.84 -6.88
C GLN A 38 -4.00 14.85 -6.28
N GLN A 39 -5.28 14.97 -6.61
CA GLN A 39 -6.33 14.06 -6.18
C GLN A 39 -6.12 12.65 -6.75
N GLN A 40 -5.80 12.53 -8.04
CA GLN A 40 -5.45 11.24 -8.66
C GLN A 40 -4.18 10.63 -8.03
N ASN A 41 -3.14 11.43 -7.76
CA ASN A 41 -1.94 10.96 -7.08
C ASN A 41 -2.22 10.51 -5.63
N PHE A 42 -3.13 11.18 -4.93
CA PHE A 42 -3.56 10.80 -3.59
C PHE A 42 -4.38 9.51 -3.60
N GLU A 43 -5.35 9.39 -4.50
CA GLU A 43 -6.20 8.19 -4.66
C GLU A 43 -5.39 6.95 -5.04
N GLN A 44 -4.32 7.10 -5.83
CA GLN A 44 -3.41 6.00 -6.18
C GLN A 44 -2.71 5.39 -4.94
N HIS A 45 -2.61 6.11 -3.82
CA HIS A 45 -1.96 5.60 -2.60
C HIS A 45 -2.95 5.12 -1.53
N VAL A 46 -4.26 5.18 -1.80
CA VAL A 46 -5.28 4.66 -0.90
C VAL A 46 -5.49 3.18 -1.15
N VAL A 47 -5.30 2.36 -0.12
CA VAL A 47 -5.58 0.92 -0.17
C VAL A 47 -7.09 0.69 -0.37
N PRO A 48 -7.53 -0.01 -1.43
CA PRO A 48 -8.93 -0.32 -1.67
C PRO A 48 -9.58 -1.13 -0.54
N ASP A 49 -10.79 -0.75 -0.14
CA ASP A 49 -11.46 -1.36 1.02
C ASP A 49 -11.70 -2.88 0.88
N LYS A 50 -11.82 -3.38 -0.36
CA LYS A 50 -11.95 -4.81 -0.67
C LYS A 50 -10.78 -5.67 -0.18
N PHE A 51 -9.61 -5.08 0.06
CA PHE A 51 -8.44 -5.82 0.55
C PHE A 51 -8.48 -6.08 2.06
N TYR A 52 -9.24 -5.28 2.81
CA TYR A 52 -9.50 -5.56 4.23
C TYR A 52 -10.41 -6.78 4.39
N GLY A 53 -10.18 -7.55 5.44
CA GLY A 53 -10.93 -8.77 5.75
C GLY A 53 -10.04 -9.91 6.22
N ARG A 54 -10.67 -11.08 6.39
CA ARG A 54 -10.04 -12.29 6.89
C ARG A 54 -9.82 -13.29 5.78
N TYR A 55 -8.66 -13.93 5.78
CA TYR A 55 -8.24 -14.89 4.78
C TYR A 55 -7.63 -16.11 5.47
N ARG A 56 -7.88 -17.32 4.96
CA ARG A 56 -7.30 -18.57 5.47
C ARG A 56 -6.27 -19.11 4.50
N LEU A 57 -5.15 -19.59 5.00
CA LEU A 57 -4.17 -20.28 4.17
C LEU A 57 -4.78 -21.55 3.55
N THR A 58 -4.72 -21.67 2.23
CA THR A 58 -5.23 -22.83 1.48
C THR A 58 -4.11 -23.64 0.85
N THR A 59 -3.11 -22.99 0.25
CA THR A 59 -1.96 -23.67 -0.35
C THR A 59 -0.64 -23.08 0.13
N SER A 60 0.40 -23.91 0.16
CA SER A 60 1.73 -23.52 0.61
C SER A 60 2.78 -24.39 -0.08
N ASP A 61 3.72 -23.76 -0.77
CA ASP A 61 4.80 -24.40 -1.49
C ASP A 61 6.16 -23.82 -1.08
N ASN A 62 7.16 -24.69 -1.01
CA ASN A 62 8.55 -24.39 -0.63
C ASN A 62 8.76 -23.59 0.67
N PHE A 63 7.78 -23.60 1.59
CA PHE A 63 7.78 -22.75 2.79
C PHE A 63 8.83 -23.20 3.83
N ASP A 64 9.10 -24.50 3.98
CA ASP A 64 10.16 -24.98 4.87
C ASP A 64 11.55 -24.46 4.45
N ALA A 65 11.86 -24.47 3.15
CA ALA A 65 13.13 -23.96 2.64
C ALA A 65 13.26 -22.46 2.88
N PHE A 66 12.20 -21.68 2.61
CA PHE A 66 12.17 -20.26 2.91
C PHE A 66 12.36 -19.98 4.41
N LEU A 67 11.65 -20.69 5.28
CA LEU A 67 11.79 -20.54 6.73
C LEU A 67 13.21 -20.90 7.20
N ARG A 68 13.85 -21.90 6.60
CA ARG A 68 15.25 -22.27 6.90
C ARG A 68 16.20 -21.14 6.49
N GLU A 69 15.99 -20.54 5.31
CA GLU A 69 16.81 -19.46 4.78
C GLU A 69 16.82 -18.24 5.71
N ILE A 70 15.65 -17.87 6.25
CA ILE A 70 15.52 -16.76 7.19
C ILE A 70 15.87 -17.14 8.65
N GLY A 71 16.51 -18.29 8.86
CA GLY A 71 17.05 -18.72 10.15
C GLY A 71 16.04 -19.31 11.15
N VAL A 72 14.86 -19.76 10.72
CA VAL A 72 13.90 -20.42 11.63
C VAL A 72 14.35 -21.86 11.93
N GLY A 73 14.39 -22.22 13.21
CA GLY A 73 14.81 -23.54 13.68
C GLY A 73 13.88 -24.68 13.26
N PHE A 74 14.44 -25.90 13.12
CA PHE A 74 13.77 -27.07 12.54
C PHE A 74 12.38 -27.38 13.12
N LEU A 75 12.25 -27.42 14.45
CA LEU A 75 11.00 -27.75 15.12
C LEU A 75 9.90 -26.71 14.79
N ALA A 76 10.24 -25.42 14.85
CA ALA A 76 9.31 -24.34 14.53
C ALA A 76 8.85 -24.41 13.06
N ARG A 77 9.74 -24.78 12.13
CA ARG A 77 9.36 -24.96 10.72
C ARG A 77 8.39 -26.11 10.50
N LYS A 78 8.60 -27.25 11.18
CA LYS A 78 7.67 -28.39 11.11
C LYS A 78 6.26 -27.99 11.56
N LEU A 79 6.16 -27.33 12.71
CA LEU A 79 4.87 -26.82 13.20
C LEU A 79 4.25 -25.82 12.22
N ALA A 80 5.04 -24.88 11.70
CA ALA A 80 4.55 -23.87 10.76
C ALA A 80 3.96 -24.47 9.48
N ASN A 81 4.54 -25.55 8.94
CA ASN A 81 4.03 -26.23 7.74
C ASN A 81 2.75 -27.05 8.00
N LEU A 82 2.54 -27.52 9.23
CA LEU A 82 1.32 -28.24 9.62
C LEU A 82 0.13 -27.30 9.85
N THR A 83 0.38 -26.04 10.22
CA THR A 83 -0.69 -25.08 10.49
C THR A 83 -1.32 -24.49 9.22
N ARG A 84 -2.57 -24.03 9.36
CA ARG A 84 -3.30 -23.26 8.35
C ARG A 84 -3.78 -21.95 9.00
N PRO A 85 -2.90 -20.95 9.14
CA PRO A 85 -3.22 -19.73 9.85
C PRO A 85 -4.26 -18.89 9.10
N HIS A 86 -4.96 -18.05 9.86
CA HIS A 86 -5.73 -16.94 9.32
C HIS A 86 -4.89 -15.67 9.25
N LEU A 87 -5.00 -14.94 8.16
CA LEU A 87 -4.48 -13.60 7.97
C LEU A 87 -5.67 -12.64 7.97
N GLU A 88 -5.71 -11.70 8.91
CA GLU A 88 -6.71 -10.65 8.94
C GLU A 88 -6.04 -9.30 8.67
N ILE A 89 -6.60 -8.51 7.74
CA ILE A 89 -6.13 -7.16 7.42
C ILE A 89 -7.25 -6.21 7.80
N VAL A 90 -6.98 -5.31 8.74
CA VAL A 90 -7.96 -4.40 9.33
C VAL A 90 -7.54 -2.96 9.08
N LYS A 91 -8.49 -2.14 8.60
CA LYS A 91 -8.36 -0.69 8.51
C LYS A 91 -8.55 -0.10 9.91
N GLU A 92 -7.55 0.61 10.41
CA GLU A 92 -7.60 1.31 11.69
C GLU A 92 -7.66 2.85 11.46
N PRO A 93 -8.05 3.65 12.46
CA PRO A 93 -8.07 5.10 12.34
C PRO A 93 -6.70 5.71 12.00
N ASN A 94 -6.70 6.95 11.50
CA ASN A 94 -5.47 7.71 11.21
C ASN A 94 -4.53 7.00 10.22
N GLY A 95 -5.09 6.28 9.25
CA GLY A 95 -4.32 5.63 8.17
C GLY A 95 -3.57 4.36 8.58
N TYR A 96 -3.75 3.87 9.82
CA TYR A 96 -3.13 2.64 10.26
C TYR A 96 -3.79 1.40 9.65
N ILE A 97 -2.98 0.38 9.40
CA ILE A 97 -3.41 -0.95 8.98
C ILE A 97 -2.87 -1.95 10.00
N ALA A 98 -3.75 -2.78 10.55
CA ALA A 98 -3.37 -3.91 11.37
C ALA A 98 -3.38 -5.19 10.53
N MET A 99 -2.25 -5.87 10.47
CA MET A 99 -2.11 -7.20 9.89
C MET A 99 -1.97 -8.22 11.03
N LYS A 100 -2.99 -9.05 11.18
CA LYS A 100 -3.05 -10.09 12.22
C LYS A 100 -2.83 -11.46 11.62
N VAL A 101 -1.91 -12.22 12.20
CA VAL A 101 -1.68 -13.62 11.85
C VAL A 101 -2.12 -14.48 13.03
N GLU A 102 -3.17 -15.25 12.84
CA GLU A 102 -3.74 -16.16 13.84
C GLU A 102 -3.38 -17.60 13.48
N ALA A 103 -2.50 -18.21 14.27
CA ALA A 103 -2.21 -19.64 14.24
C ALA A 103 -2.75 -20.31 15.52
N PRO A 104 -2.98 -21.64 15.54
CA PRO A 104 -3.63 -22.33 16.66
C PRO A 104 -3.04 -22.05 18.06
N HIS A 105 -1.76 -21.72 18.15
CA HIS A 105 -1.05 -21.51 19.42
C HIS A 105 -0.59 -20.07 19.64
N LYS A 106 -0.72 -19.19 18.63
CA LYS A 106 -0.18 -17.83 18.70
C LYS A 106 -0.91 -16.91 17.73
N THR A 107 -1.36 -15.78 18.25
CA THR A 107 -1.80 -14.64 17.46
C THR A 107 -0.75 -13.55 17.53
N LEU A 108 -0.46 -12.95 16.38
CA LEU A 108 0.50 -11.88 16.23
C LEU A 108 -0.20 -10.73 15.50
N VAL A 109 0.01 -9.49 15.95
CA VAL A 109 -0.56 -8.29 15.33
C VAL A 109 0.56 -7.29 15.08
N ASN A 110 0.74 -6.92 13.82
CA ASN A 110 1.62 -5.83 13.43
C ASN A 110 0.78 -4.66 12.92
N ARG A 111 1.09 -3.45 13.38
CA ARG A 111 0.41 -2.20 12.97
C ARG A 111 1.39 -1.32 12.23
N PHE A 112 0.99 -0.82 11.07
CA PHE A 112 1.84 -0.01 10.22
C PHE A 112 1.00 0.98 9.40
N ARG A 113 1.69 1.94 8.79
CA ARG A 113 1.15 2.78 7.72
C ARG A 113 1.89 2.46 6.43
N ILE A 114 1.22 2.65 5.30
CA ILE A 114 1.84 2.48 3.98
C ILE A 114 2.99 3.48 3.84
N ASN A 115 4.12 3.02 3.32
CA ASN A 115 5.35 3.79 3.09
C ASN A 115 6.02 4.34 4.37
N GLU A 116 5.68 3.82 5.55
CA GLU A 116 6.34 4.16 6.81
C GLU A 116 7.08 2.94 7.40
N TYR A 117 8.30 3.18 7.91
CA TYR A 117 9.05 2.14 8.61
C TYR A 117 8.45 1.86 10.00
N PHE A 118 8.43 0.59 10.39
CA PHE A 118 7.96 0.16 11.70
C PHE A 118 8.75 -1.04 12.23
N ASN A 119 8.62 -1.31 13.53
CA ASN A 119 9.15 -2.52 14.15
C ASN A 119 8.12 -3.64 13.99
N GLU A 120 8.49 -4.69 13.27
CA GLU A 120 7.65 -5.85 13.03
C GLU A 120 8.12 -7.01 13.89
N THR A 121 7.19 -7.58 14.66
CA THR A 121 7.44 -8.83 15.37
C THR A 121 7.07 -9.99 14.46
N ARG A 122 7.92 -11.01 14.35
CA ARG A 122 7.68 -12.24 13.59
C ARG A 122 7.13 -13.36 14.46
N MET A 123 6.58 -14.40 13.82
CA MET A 123 5.99 -15.55 14.55
C MET A 123 7.00 -16.30 15.42
N ASP A 124 8.28 -16.31 15.01
CA ASP A 124 9.42 -16.87 15.78
C ASP A 124 9.86 -15.99 16.96
N GLY A 125 9.26 -14.81 17.15
CA GLY A 125 9.53 -13.90 18.27
C GLY A 125 10.64 -12.89 18.01
N LYS A 126 11.30 -12.92 16.84
CA LYS A 126 12.25 -11.88 16.45
C LYS A 126 11.52 -10.57 16.15
N VAL A 127 12.19 -9.46 16.42
CA VAL A 127 11.75 -8.12 16.00
C VAL A 127 12.70 -7.64 14.91
N CYS A 128 12.14 -7.19 13.80
CA CYS A 128 12.88 -6.69 12.64
C CYS A 128 12.31 -5.36 12.17
N LYS A 129 13.10 -4.58 11.42
CA LYS A 129 12.61 -3.34 10.80
C LYS A 129 11.93 -3.69 9.49
N SER A 130 10.77 -3.08 9.24
CA SER A 130 9.99 -3.34 8.04
C SER A 130 9.35 -2.10 7.45
N ILE A 131 9.01 -2.15 6.17
CA ILE A 131 8.18 -1.17 5.46
C ILE A 131 7.21 -1.93 4.56
N VAL A 132 5.99 -1.40 4.41
CA VAL A 132 4.98 -1.93 3.48
C VAL A 132 4.58 -0.83 2.51
N GLU A 133 4.73 -1.12 1.23
CA GLU A 133 4.31 -0.25 0.13
C GLU A 133 3.06 -0.84 -0.53
N PHE A 134 2.11 0.02 -0.90
CA PHE A 134 1.02 -0.36 -1.78
C PHE A 134 1.37 0.04 -3.21
N ILE A 135 1.44 -0.96 -4.09
CA ILE A 135 1.65 -0.78 -5.52
C ILE A 135 0.30 -1.04 -6.20
N PRO A 136 -0.36 0.00 -6.73
CA PRO A 136 -1.60 -0.15 -7.47
C PRO A 136 -1.44 -1.11 -8.67
N PRO A 137 -2.50 -1.84 -9.04
CA PRO A 137 -3.84 -1.77 -8.46
C PRO A 137 -4.07 -2.69 -7.25
N ASN A 138 -3.14 -3.60 -6.94
CA ASN A 138 -3.47 -4.76 -6.10
C ASN A 138 -2.28 -5.44 -5.39
N LYS A 139 -1.17 -4.76 -5.13
CA LYS A 139 0.01 -5.39 -4.50
C LYS A 139 0.43 -4.70 -3.23
N PHE A 140 0.67 -5.47 -2.18
CA PHE A 140 1.55 -5.04 -1.08
C PHE A 140 2.94 -5.61 -1.30
N ILE A 141 3.93 -4.74 -1.32
CA ILE A 141 5.33 -5.11 -1.24
C ILE A 141 5.82 -4.78 0.16
N GLN A 142 6.24 -5.81 0.89
CA GLN A 142 6.81 -5.66 2.22
C GLN A 142 8.28 -6.05 2.17
N MET A 143 9.12 -5.18 2.70
CA MET A 143 10.54 -5.46 2.93
C MET A 143 10.79 -5.58 4.43
N GLN A 144 11.51 -6.60 4.85
CA GLN A 144 12.01 -6.79 6.22
C GLN A 144 13.53 -6.90 6.19
N TRP A 145 14.20 -6.30 7.18
CA TRP A 145 15.64 -6.44 7.37
C TRP A 145 15.91 -7.09 8.74
N ASP A 146 16.52 -8.27 8.71
CA ASP A 146 16.87 -9.07 9.90
C ASP A 146 18.28 -9.64 9.76
N ASN A 147 19.19 -9.33 10.68
CA ASN A 147 20.55 -9.88 10.73
C ASN A 147 21.31 -9.89 9.40
N GLY A 148 21.24 -8.81 8.63
CA GLY A 148 21.91 -8.68 7.33
C GLY A 148 21.18 -9.37 6.16
N LEU A 149 20.05 -10.03 6.41
CA LEU A 149 19.16 -10.54 5.38
C LEU A 149 18.14 -9.47 4.97
N GLU A 150 17.89 -9.41 3.67
CA GLU A 150 16.76 -8.69 3.09
C GLU A 150 15.68 -9.69 2.68
N ILE A 151 14.50 -9.57 3.30
CA ILE A 151 13.39 -10.49 3.10
C ILE A 151 12.25 -9.72 2.44
N LYS A 152 11.79 -10.21 1.30
CA LYS A 152 10.72 -9.58 0.52
C LYS A 152 9.47 -10.44 0.51
N TYR A 153 8.33 -9.82 0.78
CA TYR A 153 7.01 -10.43 0.61
C TYR A 153 6.22 -9.62 -0.40
N ILE A 154 5.73 -10.28 -1.44
CA ILE A 154 4.81 -9.72 -2.42
C ILE A 154 3.46 -10.37 -2.17
N ARG A 155 2.45 -9.57 -1.81
CA ARG A 155 1.06 -10.02 -1.64
C ARG A 155 0.24 -9.40 -2.76
N GLU A 156 -0.17 -10.24 -3.70
CA GLU A 156 -1.02 -9.83 -4.81
C GLU A 156 -2.46 -10.25 -4.51
N PHE A 157 -3.36 -9.26 -4.48
CA PHE A 157 -4.78 -9.45 -4.23
C PHE A 157 -5.49 -9.72 -5.56
N VAL A 158 -6.06 -10.91 -5.72
CA VAL A 158 -6.77 -11.33 -6.94
C VAL A 158 -8.06 -12.03 -6.53
N ASP A 159 -9.19 -11.49 -6.95
CA ASP A 159 -10.52 -11.95 -6.55
C ASP A 159 -10.64 -12.05 -5.01
N ASN A 160 -11.03 -13.22 -4.51
CA ASN A 160 -11.09 -13.56 -3.08
C ASN A 160 -9.80 -14.20 -2.57
N LYS A 161 -8.65 -13.93 -3.18
CA LYS A 161 -7.37 -14.56 -2.82
C LYS A 161 -6.25 -13.55 -2.62
N ILE A 162 -5.29 -13.94 -1.80
CA ILE A 162 -3.99 -13.29 -1.66
C ILE A 162 -2.93 -14.30 -2.07
N ASN A 163 -2.27 -14.03 -3.20
CA ASN A 163 -1.09 -14.77 -3.63
C ASN A 163 0.13 -14.15 -2.95
N VAL A 164 0.78 -14.89 -2.07
CA VAL A 164 1.93 -14.44 -1.30
C VAL A 164 3.17 -15.11 -1.85
N LYS A 165 4.08 -14.31 -2.39
CA LYS A 165 5.45 -14.72 -2.75
C LYS A 165 6.42 -14.21 -1.69
N SER A 166 7.11 -15.11 -1.03
CA SER A 166 8.16 -14.81 -0.05
C SER A 166 9.52 -15.09 -0.65
N ILE A 167 10.46 -14.15 -0.52
CA ILE A 167 11.78 -14.20 -1.17
C ILE A 167 12.85 -13.82 -0.14
N CYS A 168 13.91 -14.62 -0.06
CA CYS A 168 15.13 -14.29 0.67
C CYS A 168 16.29 -14.95 -0.08
N ASN A 169 17.32 -14.18 -0.44
CA ASN A 169 18.40 -14.62 -1.33
C ASN A 169 17.83 -15.29 -2.60
N ASN A 170 18.27 -16.51 -2.92
CA ASN A 170 17.80 -17.28 -4.09
C ASN A 170 16.61 -18.20 -3.79
N ILE A 171 16.04 -18.15 -2.56
CA ILE A 171 14.94 -19.02 -2.14
C ILE A 171 13.61 -18.27 -2.24
N GLN A 172 12.61 -18.96 -2.81
CA GLN A 172 11.25 -18.44 -2.97
C GLN A 172 10.23 -19.44 -2.44
N SER A 173 9.21 -18.94 -1.75
CA SER A 173 8.03 -19.71 -1.32
C SER A 173 6.76 -19.04 -1.82
N PHE A 174 5.75 -19.85 -2.12
CA PHE A 174 4.46 -19.40 -2.62
C PHE A 174 3.36 -19.89 -1.68
N ARG A 175 2.48 -19.00 -1.24
CA ARG A 175 1.34 -19.34 -0.40
C ARG A 175 0.10 -18.64 -0.95
N VAL A 176 -1.04 -19.32 -0.89
CA VAL A 176 -2.32 -18.73 -1.27
C VAL A 176 -3.21 -18.69 -0.05
N TYR A 177 -3.76 -17.51 0.23
CA TYR A 177 -4.80 -17.32 1.22
C TYR A 177 -6.11 -17.03 0.50
N THR A 178 -7.22 -17.58 0.99
CA THR A 178 -8.56 -17.38 0.43
C THR A 178 -9.44 -16.69 1.45
N ARG A 179 -10.22 -15.70 1.02
CA ARG A 179 -11.11 -14.91 1.87
C ARG A 179 -12.08 -15.85 2.58
N VAL A 180 -12.26 -15.62 3.87
CA VAL A 180 -13.24 -16.32 4.71
C VAL A 180 -14.37 -15.33 4.92
N GLU A 181 -15.60 -15.77 4.64
CA GLU A 181 -16.81 -14.99 4.93
C GLU A 181 -16.91 -14.64 6.43
#